data_AF-A0A536YEM8-F1
#
_entry.id   AF-A0A536YEM8-F1
#
_cell.length_a   1.000
_cell.length_b   1.000
_cell.length_c   1.000
_cell.angle_alpha   90.00
_cell.angle_beta   90.00
_cell.angle_gamma   90.00
#
_symmetry.space_group_name_H-M   'P 1'
#
loop_
_entity.id
_entity.type
_entity.pdbx_description
1 polymer ?
#
loop_
_entity_poly.entity_id
_entity_poly.type
_entity_poly.pdbx_seq_one_letter_code
_entity_poly.pdbx_strand_id
1 'polypeptide(L)'
;RIDVLSSHLSRRTQVWIDIFGLVFFLLPMSLFIMWLSWPVFMNAWTSGEISGSAGGLIRWPVRLLVPLGFFVLSAQGISELIKRIAYLRGLIPDPVEKHKDPGLDVVLDVQQEGKR
;
A
#
# COMPACT_ATOMS: atom_id res chain seq x y z
N ARG A 1 -7.15 -5.31 0.07
CA ARG A 1 -7.61 -6.28 1.09
C ARG A 1 -8.85 -6.98 0.55
N ILE A 2 -8.81 -8.30 0.41
CA ILE A 2 -9.95 -9.12 -0.03
C ILE A 2 -10.67 -9.61 1.25
N ASP A 3 -11.07 -8.67 2.10
CA ASP A 3 -11.58 -8.99 3.45
C ASP A 3 -12.94 -9.72 3.41
N VAL A 4 -13.67 -9.64 2.29
CA VAL A 4 -15.00 -10.28 2.16
C VAL A 4 -14.93 -11.72 1.64
N LEU A 5 -13.98 -12.04 0.75
CA LEU A 5 -13.87 -13.38 0.16
C LEU A 5 -13.01 -14.33 1.01
N SER A 6 -12.15 -13.78 1.86
CA SER A 6 -11.16 -14.55 2.62
C SER A 6 -11.65 -15.06 3.98
N SER A 7 -12.81 -14.60 4.45
CA SER A 7 -13.37 -14.94 5.78
C SER A 7 -13.55 -16.45 6.03
N HIS A 8 -13.61 -17.26 4.96
CA HIS A 8 -13.75 -18.72 5.03
C HIS A 8 -12.45 -19.48 4.73
N LEU A 9 -11.35 -18.78 4.38
CA LEU A 9 -10.08 -19.38 4.01
C LEU A 9 -9.08 -19.37 5.17
N SER A 10 -8.26 -20.42 5.26
CA SER A 10 -7.18 -20.50 6.25
C SER A 10 -6.22 -19.31 6.12
N ARG A 11 -5.67 -18.85 7.25
CA ARG A 11 -4.79 -17.67 7.25
C ARG A 11 -3.58 -17.83 6.31
N ARG A 12 -3.01 -19.03 6.22
CA ARG A 12 -1.90 -19.33 5.30
C ARG A 12 -2.30 -19.15 3.83
N THR A 13 -3.51 -19.57 3.45
CA THR A 13 -4.03 -19.38 2.09
C THR A 13 -4.20 -17.89 1.76
N GLN A 14 -4.72 -17.11 2.70
CA GLN A 14 -4.86 -15.65 2.53
C GLN A 14 -3.51 -14.98 2.26
N VAL A 15 -2.48 -15.36 3.03
CA VAL A 15 -1.12 -14.81 2.87
C VAL A 15 -0.53 -15.18 1.49
N TRP A 16 -0.77 -16.39 0.99
CA TRP A 16 -0.35 -16.76 -0.37
C TRP A 16 -1.04 -15.93 -1.45
N ILE A 17 -2.36 -15.69 -1.32
CA ILE A 17 -3.11 -14.83 -2.24
C ILE A 17 -2.56 -13.40 -2.23
N ASP A 18 -2.26 -12.87 -1.04
CA ASP A 18 -1.66 -11.54 -0.90
C ASP A 18 -0.27 -11.46 -1.55
N ILE A 19 0.60 -12.45 -1.33
CA ILE A 19 1.94 -12.50 -1.97
C ILE A 19 1.79 -12.50 -3.48
N PHE A 20 0.90 -13.33 -4.02
CA PHE A 20 0.62 -13.40 -5.45
C PHE A 20 0.12 -12.05 -5.99
N GLY A 21 -0.83 -11.43 -5.29
CA GLY A 21 -1.35 -10.10 -5.58
C GLY A 21 -0.24 -9.03 -5.63
N LEU A 22 0.66 -9.05 -4.65
CA LEU A 22 1.78 -8.12 -4.59
C LEU A 22 2.76 -8.31 -5.75
N VAL A 23 3.16 -9.56 -6.01
CA VAL A 23 4.23 -9.87 -6.98
C VAL A 23 3.76 -9.75 -8.43
N PHE A 24 2.54 -10.14 -8.73
CA PHE A 24 2.06 -10.21 -10.12
C PHE A 24 1.20 -9.01 -10.55
N PHE A 25 0.65 -8.25 -9.60
CA PHE A 25 -0.18 -7.10 -9.92
C PHE A 25 0.42 -5.81 -9.41
N LEU A 26 0.64 -5.68 -8.09
CA LEU A 26 1.06 -4.41 -7.50
C LEU A 26 2.47 -3.99 -7.93
N LEU A 27 3.47 -4.85 -7.74
CA LEU A 27 4.86 -4.52 -8.07
C LEU A 27 5.07 -4.26 -9.56
N PRO A 28 4.61 -5.11 -10.50
CA PRO A 28 4.81 -4.87 -11.92
C PRO A 28 4.12 -3.59 -12.39
N MET A 29 2.87 -3.36 -11.94
CA MET A 29 2.12 -2.17 -12.32
C MET A 29 2.73 -0.89 -11.72
N SER A 30 3.10 -0.90 -10.44
CA SER A 30 3.72 0.26 -9.79
C SER A 30 5.06 0.63 -10.43
N LEU A 31 5.91 -0.35 -10.70
CA LEU A 31 7.20 -0.14 -11.37
C LEU A 31 7.01 0.34 -12.81
N PHE A 32 6.00 -0.19 -13.52
CA PHE A 32 5.68 0.26 -14.88
C PHE A 32 5.23 1.72 -14.91
N ILE A 33 4.34 2.14 -14.02
CA ILE A 33 3.92 3.55 -13.93
C ILE A 33 5.08 4.45 -13.50
N MET A 34 5.92 4.01 -12.56
CA MET A 34 7.13 4.74 -12.17
C MET A 34 8.05 4.95 -13.39
N TRP A 35 8.23 3.92 -14.23
CA TRP A 35 9.04 4.01 -15.43
C TRP A 35 8.45 4.96 -16.48
N LEU A 36 7.14 4.91 -16.72
CA LEU A 36 6.46 5.80 -17.67
C LEU A 36 6.41 7.27 -17.19
N SER A 37 6.33 7.49 -15.88
CA SER A 37 6.28 8.84 -15.31
C SER A 37 7.66 9.51 -15.24
N TRP A 38 8.75 8.75 -15.24
CA TRP A 38 10.11 9.27 -15.24
C TRP A 38 10.42 10.24 -16.41
N PRO A 39 10.17 9.91 -17.70
CA PRO A 39 10.41 10.85 -18.80
C PRO A 39 9.52 12.09 -18.71
N VAL A 40 8.30 11.98 -18.18
CA VAL A 40 7.40 13.13 -17.99
C VAL A 40 7.98 14.12 -16.96
N PHE A 41 8.54 13.61 -15.87
CA PHE A 41 9.27 14.42 -14.91
C PHE A 41 10.53 15.04 -15.54
N MET A 42 11.37 14.23 -16.19
CA MET A 42 12.62 14.70 -16.78
C MET A 42 12.38 15.81 -17.80
N ASN A 43 11.37 15.65 -18.68
CA ASN A 43 10.99 16.68 -19.63
C ASN A 43 10.62 18.00 -18.94
N ALA A 44 9.85 17.93 -17.85
CA ALA A 44 9.45 19.11 -17.07
C ALA A 44 10.62 19.79 -16.35
N TRP A 45 11.56 18.98 -15.87
CA TRP A 45 12.78 19.43 -15.21
C TRP A 45 13.69 20.15 -16.20
N THR A 46 13.93 19.56 -17.38
CA THR A 46 14.82 20.12 -18.41
C THR A 46 14.19 21.29 -19.16
N SER A 47 12.86 21.31 -19.35
CA SER A 47 12.18 22.38 -20.07
C SER A 47 12.02 23.66 -19.24
N GLY A 48 12.20 23.58 -17.91
CA GLY A 48 11.94 24.70 -17.02
C GLY A 48 10.49 25.18 -17.10
N GLU A 49 9.55 24.27 -17.34
CA GLU A 49 8.14 24.60 -17.57
C GLU A 49 7.55 25.42 -16.41
N ILE A 50 7.31 26.70 -16.70
CA ILE A 50 6.64 27.65 -15.81
C ILE A 50 5.20 27.83 -16.31
N SER A 51 4.26 27.95 -15.37
CA SER A 51 2.88 28.29 -15.69
C SER A 51 2.77 29.62 -16.46
N GLY A 52 2.05 29.64 -17.59
CA GLY A 52 1.75 30.87 -18.35
C GLY A 52 0.75 31.81 -17.66
N SER A 53 0.27 31.47 -16.46
CA SER A 53 -0.56 32.33 -15.62
C SER A 53 0.31 33.35 -14.87
N ALA A 54 -0.20 34.57 -14.66
CA ALA A 54 0.48 35.61 -13.88
C ALA A 54 0.90 35.07 -12.50
N GLY A 55 2.21 35.00 -12.22
CA GLY A 55 2.78 34.42 -11.00
C GLY A 55 3.54 33.08 -11.18
N GLY A 56 3.44 32.43 -12.35
CA GLY A 56 4.38 31.40 -12.83
C GLY A 56 4.87 30.34 -11.84
N LEU A 57 4.01 29.41 -11.42
CA LEU A 57 4.45 28.28 -10.59
C LEU A 57 5.26 27.27 -11.43
N ILE A 58 6.37 26.81 -10.86
CA ILE A 58 7.21 25.78 -11.46
C ILE A 58 6.48 24.44 -11.40
N ARG A 59 6.35 23.75 -12.55
CA ARG A 59 5.50 22.55 -12.66
C ARG A 59 6.22 21.23 -12.35
N TRP A 60 7.55 21.21 -12.41
CA TRP A 60 8.32 19.98 -12.21
C TRP A 60 8.11 19.33 -10.82
N PRO A 61 7.89 20.04 -9.69
CA PRO A 61 7.68 19.39 -8.39
C PRO A 61 6.45 18.50 -8.39
N VAL A 62 5.34 18.96 -8.97
CA VAL A 62 4.10 18.18 -9.07
C VAL A 62 4.31 16.94 -9.94
N ARG A 63 5.07 17.06 -11.04
CA ARG A 63 5.38 15.92 -11.91
C ARG A 63 6.35 14.92 -11.27
N LEU A 64 7.20 15.36 -10.34
CA LEU A 64 8.08 14.49 -9.55
C LEU A 64 7.31 13.67 -8.50
N LEU A 65 6.19 14.19 -7.98
CA LEU A 65 5.38 13.47 -6.98
C LEU A 65 4.87 12.12 -7.49
N VAL A 66 4.64 11.98 -8.79
CA VAL A 66 4.18 10.72 -9.39
C VAL A 66 5.25 9.61 -9.28
N PRO A 67 6.44 9.71 -9.92
CA PRO A 67 7.46 8.68 -9.79
C PRO A 67 7.91 8.48 -8.34
N LEU A 68 7.97 9.55 -7.54
CA LEU A 68 8.32 9.44 -6.11
C LEU A 68 7.25 8.68 -5.31
N GLY A 69 5.97 8.94 -5.55
CA GLY A 69 4.87 8.24 -4.90
C GLY A 69 4.88 6.76 -5.23
N PHE A 70 5.08 6.42 -6.51
CA PHE A 70 5.20 5.02 -6.93
C PHE A 70 6.47 4.34 -6.41
N PHE A 71 7.58 5.05 -6.28
CA PHE A 71 8.79 4.53 -5.63
C PHE A 71 8.52 4.13 -4.18
N VAL A 72 7.88 5.02 -3.40
CA VAL A 72 7.51 4.72 -2.00
C VAL A 72 6.50 3.57 -1.93
N LEU A 73 5.52 3.53 -2.84
CA LEU A 73 4.54 2.45 -2.92
C LEU A 73 5.21 1.10 -3.22
N SER A 74 6.15 1.04 -4.16
CA SER A 74 6.91 -0.16 -4.46
C SER A 74 7.78 -0.58 -3.28
N ALA A 75 8.45 0.36 -2.60
CA ALA A 75 9.23 0.08 -1.40
C ALA A 75 8.35 -0.49 -0.26
N GLN A 76 7.17 0.07 -0.06
CA GLN A 76 6.16 -0.46 0.87
C GLN A 76 5.75 -1.87 0.48
N GLY A 77 5.44 -2.10 -0.81
CA GLY A 77 5.11 -3.42 -1.34
C GLY A 77 6.20 -4.45 -1.01
N ILE A 78 7.47 -4.10 -1.20
CA ILE A 78 8.59 -4.98 -0.88
C ILE A 78 8.67 -5.29 0.63
N SER A 79 8.49 -4.28 1.49
CA SER A 79 8.47 -4.47 2.95
C SER A 79 7.37 -5.46 3.37
N GLU A 80 6.18 -5.29 2.81
CA GLU A 80 5.00 -6.10 3.03
C GLU A 80 5.15 -7.54 2.48
N LEU A 81 5.86 -7.72 1.36
CA LEU A 81 6.21 -9.02 0.81
C LEU A 81 7.16 -9.78 1.73
N ILE A 82 8.21 -9.12 2.24
CA ILE A 82 9.19 -9.73 3.15
C ILE A 82 8.51 -10.22 4.43
N LYS A 83 7.64 -9.40 5.05
CA LYS A 83 6.89 -9.79 6.25
C LYS A 83 6.03 -11.04 6.03
N ARG A 84 5.34 -11.12 4.88
CA ARG A 84 4.51 -12.29 4.53
C ARG A 84 5.33 -13.55 4.35
N ILE A 85 6.50 -13.45 3.70
CA ILE A 85 7.43 -14.57 3.57
C ILE A 85 7.96 -15.00 4.95
N ALA A 86 8.31 -14.05 5.82
CA ALA A 86 8.76 -14.34 7.18
C ALA A 86 7.68 -15.05 8.02
N TYR A 87 6.43 -14.61 7.92
CA TYR A 87 5.29 -15.28 8.56
C TYR A 87 5.09 -16.71 8.06
N LEU A 88 5.16 -16.95 6.74
CA LEU A 88 5.05 -18.31 6.19
C LEU A 88 6.19 -19.25 6.65
N ARG A 89 7.36 -18.68 6.97
CA ARG A 89 8.49 -19.40 7.57
C ARG A 89 8.38 -19.57 9.09
N GLY A 90 7.35 -19.02 9.73
CA GLY A 90 7.17 -19.06 11.18
C GLY A 90 8.16 -18.18 11.96
N LEU A 91 8.80 -17.21 11.30
CA LEU A 91 9.80 -16.35 11.93
C LEU A 91 9.20 -15.16 12.68
N ILE A 92 7.97 -14.77 12.33
CA ILE A 92 7.24 -13.67 12.97
C ILE A 92 5.77 -14.05 13.19
N PRO A 93 5.09 -13.47 14.19
CA PRO A 93 3.64 -13.50 14.31
C PRO A 93 2.97 -12.89 13.09
N ASP A 94 1.67 -13.15 12.95
CA ASP A 94 0.90 -12.66 11.82
C ASP A 94 0.92 -11.12 11.74
N PRO A 95 1.54 -10.52 10.71
CA PRO A 95 1.69 -9.07 10.62
C PRO A 95 0.37 -8.35 10.35
N VAL A 96 -0.69 -9.09 10.01
CA VAL A 96 -2.01 -8.56 9.65
C VAL A 96 -3.03 -8.86 10.76
N GLU A 97 -2.63 -9.51 11.85
CA GLU A 97 -3.48 -9.71 13.02
C GLU A 97 -3.79 -8.34 13.65
N LYS A 98 -5.08 -7.99 13.72
CA LYS A 98 -5.48 -6.75 14.40
C LYS A 98 -5.13 -6.91 15.87
N HIS A 99 -4.41 -5.94 16.41
CA HIS A 99 -4.37 -5.77 17.86
C HIS A 99 -5.82 -5.65 18.34
N LYS A 100 -6.24 -6.62 19.14
CA LYS A 100 -7.55 -6.64 19.78
C LYS A 100 -7.51 -5.53 20.81
N ASP A 101 -8.17 -4.42 20.53
CA ASP A 101 -8.14 -3.24 21.39
C ASP A 101 -9.00 -3.54 22.63
N PRO A 102 -8.42 -3.74 23.82
CA PRO A 102 -9.16 -4.29 24.95
C PRO A 102 -10.36 -3.43 25.36
N GLY A 103 -10.28 -2.11 25.11
CA GLY A 103 -11.38 -1.18 25.40
C GLY A 103 -12.59 -1.35 24.49
N LEU A 104 -12.41 -1.76 23.23
CA LEU A 104 -13.50 -1.97 22.28
C LEU A 104 -14.26 -3.26 22.60
N ASP A 105 -13.54 -4.29 23.00
CA ASP A 105 -14.11 -5.56 23.44
C ASP A 105 -15.01 -5.36 24.67
N VAL A 106 -14.54 -4.60 25.66
CA VAL A 106 -15.31 -4.28 26.88
C VAL A 106 -16.56 -3.45 26.57
N VAL A 107 -16.46 -2.45 25.68
CA VAL A 107 -17.62 -1.63 25.29
C VAL A 107 -18.66 -2.46 24.52
N LEU A 108 -18.20 -3.33 23.62
CA LEU A 108 -19.08 -4.23 22.88
C LEU A 108 -19.78 -5.24 23.80
N ASP A 109 -19.07 -5.80 24.78
CA ASP A 109 -19.64 -6.70 25.78
C ASP A 109 -20.66 -5.98 26.68
N VAL A 110 -20.37 -4.77 27.16
CA VAL A 110 -21.30 -3.95 27.96
C VAL A 110 -22.57 -3.59 27.18
N GLN A 111 -22.45 -3.28 25.88
CA GLN A 111 -23.61 -3.01 25.03
C GLN A 111 -24.44 -4.27 24.69
N GLN A 112 -23.83 -5.45 24.76
CA GLN A 112 -24.54 -6.73 24.60
C GLN A 112 -25.26 -7.14 25.88
N GLU A 113 -24.66 -6.90 27.05
CA GLU A 113 -25.28 -7.15 28.36
C GLU A 113 -26.43 -6.19 28.66
N GLY A 114 -26.29 -4.89 28.37
CA GLY A 114 -27.37 -3.90 28.59
C GLY A 114 -28.59 -4.05 27.67
N LYS A 115 -28.55 -5.00 26.73
CA LYS A 115 -29.63 -5.31 25.78
C LYS A 115 -30.35 -6.64 26.07
N ARG A 116 -29.92 -7.40 27.08
CA ARG A 116 -30.62 -8.59 27.61
C ARG A 116 -31.46 -8.22 28.83
#